data_AF-A0AA38LJG4-F1
#
_entry.id   AF-A0AA38LJG4-F1
#
_cell.length_a   1.000
_cell.length_b   1.000
_cell.length_c   1.000
_cell.angle_alpha   90.00
_cell.angle_beta   90.00
_cell.angle_gamma   90.00
#
_symmetry.space_group_name_H-M   'P 1'
#
loop_
_entity.id
_entity.type
_entity.pdbx_description
1 polymer ?
#
loop_
_entity_poly.entity_id
_entity_poly.type
_entity_poly.pdbx_seq_one_letter_code
_entity_poly.pdbx_strand_id
1 'polypeptide(L)'
;TPIASNWCRSEAEQVSEGGWAQEQALSSIRTVYSFVGEKRTLDNYSAALDDLVKLGVKQGLAKGFSIGSNGASFTIWSFLSWYATRLVIALGTALPNLKYFSEAFVATRRISEMIERVPNIDCDDNRGEVMEKVYGEKGSGLYYVDSEGGRLKGMCFSVGSGSTYAYGILDSGYRWDMPVEEAGELARRAIYHATFRDAASRGVAS
;
A
#
# COMPACT_ATOMS: atom_id res chain seq x y z
N THR A 1 -33.44 -25.83 14.57
CA THR A 1 -33.29 -27.05 15.41
C THR A 1 -34.67 -27.64 15.67
N PRO A 2 -34.82 -28.97 15.77
CA PRO A 2 -36.11 -29.65 15.92
C PRO A 2 -36.91 -29.22 17.17
N ILE A 3 -36.22 -28.69 18.19
CA ILE A 3 -36.84 -28.14 19.41
C ILE A 3 -37.62 -26.85 19.11
N ALA A 4 -37.07 -25.96 18.27
CA ALA A 4 -37.69 -24.71 17.89
C ALA A 4 -38.93 -24.92 16.99
N SER A 5 -38.89 -25.93 16.09
CA SER A 5 -40.04 -26.26 15.26
C SER A 5 -41.18 -26.87 16.06
N ASN A 6 -40.88 -27.67 17.09
CA ASN A 6 -41.89 -28.25 17.97
C ASN A 6 -42.53 -27.21 18.88
N TRP A 7 -41.72 -26.28 19.42
CA TRP A 7 -42.22 -25.12 20.16
C TRP A 7 -43.10 -24.21 19.31
N CYS A 8 -42.65 -23.88 18.09
CA CYS A 8 -43.42 -23.04 17.17
C CYS A 8 -44.74 -23.72 16.74
N ARG A 9 -44.76 -25.06 16.61
CA ARG A 9 -45.98 -25.82 16.34
C ARG A 9 -46.94 -25.81 17.53
N SER A 10 -46.46 -26.06 18.75
CA SER A 10 -47.31 -26.01 19.95
C SER A 10 -47.81 -24.60 20.24
N GLU A 11 -47.03 -23.58 19.88
CA GLU A 11 -47.42 -22.18 20.02
C GLU A 11 -48.47 -21.78 18.97
N ALA A 12 -48.35 -22.27 17.73
CA ALA A 12 -49.36 -22.07 16.70
C ALA A 12 -50.69 -22.76 17.03
N GLU A 13 -50.65 -23.97 17.60
CA GLU A 13 -51.85 -24.69 18.07
C GLU A 13 -52.54 -23.94 19.22
N GLN A 14 -51.78 -23.46 20.22
CA GLN A 14 -52.35 -22.68 21.32
C GLN A 14 -52.95 -21.33 20.86
N VAL A 15 -52.33 -20.67 19.88
CA VAL A 15 -52.86 -19.42 19.30
C VAL A 15 -54.10 -19.68 18.45
N SER A 16 -54.14 -20.77 17.67
CA SER A 16 -55.36 -21.13 16.94
C SER A 16 -56.47 -21.55 17.90
N GLU A 17 -56.13 -22.20 19.01
CA GLU A 17 -57.09 -22.55 20.06
C GLU A 17 -57.69 -21.31 20.75
N GLY A 18 -56.85 -20.33 21.10
CA GLY A 18 -57.35 -19.05 21.64
C GLY A 18 -58.22 -18.27 20.64
N GLY A 19 -57.90 -18.36 19.35
CA GLY A 19 -58.63 -17.70 18.27
C GLY A 19 -60.07 -18.18 18.12
N TRP A 20 -60.31 -19.50 18.10
CA TRP A 20 -61.68 -20.02 17.97
C TRP A 20 -62.54 -19.71 19.20
N ALA A 21 -61.94 -19.68 20.41
CA ALA A 21 -62.65 -19.29 21.63
C ALA A 21 -63.06 -17.81 21.60
N GLN A 22 -62.20 -16.93 21.08
CA GLN A 22 -62.53 -15.52 20.85
C GLN A 22 -63.62 -15.33 19.79
N GLU A 23 -63.53 -16.05 18.67
CA GLU A 23 -64.54 -15.98 17.60
C GLU A 23 -65.91 -16.48 18.06
N GLN A 24 -65.95 -17.53 18.88
CA GLN A 24 -67.19 -17.99 19.50
C GLN A 24 -67.74 -17.01 20.53
N ALA A 25 -66.88 -16.38 21.35
CA ALA A 25 -67.31 -15.34 22.29
C ALA A 25 -67.89 -14.11 21.55
N LEU A 26 -67.28 -13.67 20.46
CA LEU A 26 -67.80 -12.58 19.61
C LEU A 26 -69.12 -12.95 18.92
N SER A 27 -69.27 -14.21 18.49
CA SER A 27 -70.50 -14.71 17.87
C SER A 27 -71.68 -14.71 18.87
N SER A 28 -71.43 -15.12 20.11
CA SER A 28 -72.45 -15.14 21.19
C SER A 28 -72.75 -13.76 21.78
N ILE A 29 -71.84 -12.79 21.71
CA ILE A 29 -72.08 -11.43 22.19
C ILE A 29 -73.18 -10.72 21.38
N ARG A 30 -73.26 -11.00 20.08
CA ARG A 30 -74.28 -10.42 19.17
C ARG A 30 -75.70 -10.89 19.52
N THR A 31 -75.86 -12.08 20.11
CA THR A 31 -77.17 -12.62 20.54
C THR A 31 -77.50 -12.32 21.99
N VAL A 32 -76.50 -12.09 22.86
CA VAL A 32 -76.73 -11.69 24.26
C VAL A 32 -77.26 -10.25 24.36
N TYR A 33 -76.88 -9.35 23.45
CA TYR A 33 -77.40 -7.97 23.44
C TYR A 33 -78.94 -7.88 23.32
N SER A 34 -79.61 -8.90 22.78
CA SER A 34 -81.08 -8.94 22.67
C SER A 34 -81.80 -9.60 23.86
N PHE A 35 -81.06 -10.20 24.80
CA PHE A 35 -81.61 -10.75 26.04
C PHE A 35 -81.03 -10.00 27.24
N VAL A 36 -81.86 -9.59 28.21
CA VAL A 36 -81.47 -8.85 29.44
C VAL A 36 -80.68 -9.76 30.40
N GLY A 37 -79.53 -10.25 29.96
CA GLY A 37 -78.62 -11.16 30.66
C GLY A 37 -77.18 -10.63 30.78
N GLU A 38 -76.97 -9.34 30.46
CA GLU A 38 -75.66 -8.69 30.36
C GLU A 38 -74.74 -8.98 31.54
N LYS A 39 -75.22 -8.86 32.79
CA LYS A 39 -74.37 -9.05 33.98
C LYS A 39 -73.68 -10.40 34.04
N ARG A 40 -74.42 -11.49 33.77
CA ARG A 40 -73.89 -12.86 33.86
C ARG A 40 -72.88 -13.15 32.74
N THR A 41 -73.11 -12.57 31.57
CA THR A 41 -72.20 -12.70 30.43
C THR A 41 -70.94 -11.86 30.61
N LEU A 42 -71.05 -10.68 31.23
CA LEU A 42 -69.92 -9.79 31.52
C LEU A 42 -68.97 -10.42 32.55
N ASP A 43 -69.51 -11.08 33.58
CA ASP A 43 -68.71 -11.83 34.55
C ASP A 43 -67.96 -12.99 33.86
N ASN A 44 -68.65 -13.79 33.04
CA ASN A 44 -68.02 -14.89 32.29
C ASN A 44 -66.99 -14.40 31.26
N TYR A 45 -67.26 -13.27 30.60
CA TYR A 45 -66.34 -12.67 29.62
C TYR A 45 -65.09 -12.11 30.30
N SER A 46 -65.25 -11.48 31.47
CA SER A 46 -64.12 -11.00 32.29
C SER A 46 -63.22 -12.14 32.77
N ALA A 47 -63.81 -13.28 33.16
CA ALA A 47 -63.06 -14.48 33.53
C ALA A 47 -62.29 -15.08 32.34
N ALA A 48 -62.92 -15.16 31.17
CA ALA A 48 -62.26 -15.65 29.95
C ALA A 48 -61.12 -14.73 29.48
N LEU A 49 -61.28 -13.40 29.64
CA LEU A 49 -60.25 -12.42 29.32
C LEU A 49 -59.05 -12.50 30.26
N ASP A 50 -59.25 -12.76 31.54
CA ASP A 50 -58.14 -12.86 32.51
C ASP A 50 -57.17 -14.01 32.15
N ASP A 51 -57.71 -15.14 31.70
CA ASP A 51 -56.90 -16.27 31.22
C ASP A 51 -56.18 -15.96 29.91
N LEU A 52 -56.85 -15.27 28.98
CA LEU A 52 -56.26 -14.79 27.72
C LEU A 52 -55.13 -13.77 27.95
N VAL A 53 -55.31 -12.83 28.89
CA VAL A 53 -54.28 -11.84 29.26
C VAL A 53 -53.08 -12.53 29.89
N LYS A 54 -53.28 -13.50 30.79
CA LYS A 54 -52.17 -14.27 31.39
C LYS A 54 -51.38 -15.07 30.35
N LEU A 55 -52.07 -15.67 29.37
CA LEU A 55 -51.42 -16.37 28.24
C LEU A 55 -50.65 -15.38 27.35
N GLY A 56 -51.27 -14.25 27.00
CA GLY A 56 -50.64 -13.19 26.19
C GLY A 56 -49.39 -12.61 26.84
N VAL A 57 -49.40 -12.39 28.16
CA VAL A 57 -48.22 -11.91 28.91
C VAL A 57 -47.09 -12.92 28.89
N LYS A 58 -47.36 -14.22 29.10
CA LYS A 58 -46.33 -15.28 29.01
C LYS A 58 -45.73 -15.38 27.61
N GLN A 59 -46.58 -15.27 26.58
CA GLN A 59 -46.15 -15.34 25.20
C GLN A 59 -45.33 -14.12 24.77
N GLY A 60 -45.73 -12.91 25.20
CA GLY A 60 -44.99 -11.68 24.96
C GLY A 60 -43.60 -11.71 25.59
N LEU A 61 -43.49 -12.24 26.82
CA LEU A 61 -42.21 -12.44 27.52
C LEU A 61 -41.28 -13.41 26.77
N ALA A 62 -41.81 -14.54 26.29
CA ALA A 62 -41.04 -15.52 25.53
C ALA A 62 -40.52 -14.96 24.18
N LYS A 63 -41.38 -14.22 23.46
CA LYS A 63 -40.99 -13.54 22.21
C LYS A 63 -39.96 -12.44 22.46
N GLY A 64 -40.14 -11.65 23.52
CA GLY A 64 -39.21 -10.60 23.92
C GLY A 64 -37.82 -11.14 24.31
N PHE A 65 -37.78 -12.25 25.04
CA PHE A 65 -36.52 -12.93 25.37
C PHE A 65 -35.78 -13.42 24.12
N SER A 66 -36.51 -13.92 23.13
CA SER A 66 -35.94 -14.40 21.87
C SER A 66 -35.33 -13.27 21.02
N ILE A 67 -36.02 -12.13 20.92
CA ILE A 67 -35.51 -10.96 20.20
C ILE A 67 -34.34 -10.30 20.96
N GLY A 68 -34.42 -10.24 22.29
CA GLY A 68 -33.35 -9.67 23.13
C GLY A 68 -32.05 -10.49 23.10
N SER A 69 -32.14 -11.81 22.89
CA SER A 69 -30.98 -12.71 22.80
C SER A 69 -30.05 -12.39 21.61
N ASN A 70 -30.56 -11.70 20.57
CA ASN A 70 -29.74 -11.24 19.45
C ASN A 70 -28.72 -10.15 19.84
N GLY A 71 -28.87 -9.50 21.01
CA GLY A 71 -27.90 -8.54 21.55
C GLY A 71 -26.51 -9.16 21.81
N ALA A 72 -26.46 -10.44 22.15
CA ALA A 72 -25.19 -11.15 22.38
C ALA A 72 -24.37 -11.31 21.09
N SER A 73 -25.03 -11.37 19.92
CA SER A 73 -24.32 -11.39 18.63
C SER A 73 -23.61 -10.07 18.39
N PHE A 74 -24.23 -8.94 18.73
CA PHE A 74 -23.62 -7.63 18.53
C PHE A 74 -22.39 -7.40 19.42
N THR A 75 -22.37 -7.92 20.64
CA THR A 75 -21.18 -7.82 21.51
C THR A 75 -20.03 -8.64 20.95
N ILE A 76 -20.27 -9.88 20.53
CA ILE A 76 -19.26 -10.74 19.88
C ILE A 76 -18.66 -10.04 18.65
N TRP A 77 -19.53 -9.48 17.79
CA TRP A 77 -19.09 -8.75 16.61
C TRP A 77 -18.31 -7.48 16.94
N SER A 78 -18.68 -6.77 18.02
CA SER A 78 -17.95 -5.60 18.49
C SER A 78 -16.54 -5.96 18.97
N PHE A 79 -16.39 -7.06 19.72
CA PHE A 79 -15.08 -7.56 20.14
C PHE A 79 -14.21 -8.01 18.96
N LEU A 80 -14.80 -8.70 17.97
CA LEU A 80 -14.09 -9.05 16.73
C LEU A 80 -13.62 -7.81 15.97
N SER A 81 -14.48 -6.79 15.85
CA SER A 81 -14.13 -5.52 15.21
C SER A 81 -12.99 -4.80 15.93
N TRP A 82 -13.05 -4.72 17.27
CA TRP A 82 -12.00 -4.15 18.09
C TRP A 82 -10.64 -4.84 17.88
N TYR A 83 -10.64 -6.18 17.90
CA TYR A 83 -9.43 -6.96 17.69
C TYR A 83 -8.90 -6.81 16.26
N ALA A 84 -9.78 -6.85 15.27
CA ALA A 84 -9.43 -6.65 13.86
C ALA A 84 -8.80 -5.27 13.63
N THR A 85 -9.33 -4.19 14.21
CA THR A 85 -8.74 -2.85 14.10
C THR A 85 -7.32 -2.81 14.67
N ARG A 86 -7.08 -3.42 15.84
CA ARG A 86 -5.73 -3.50 16.43
C ARG A 86 -4.75 -4.30 15.56
N LEU A 87 -5.21 -5.42 14.99
CA LEU A 87 -4.41 -6.25 14.08
C LEU A 87 -4.04 -5.49 12.80
N VAL A 88 -4.99 -4.78 12.19
CA VAL A 88 -4.77 -4.00 10.96
C VAL A 88 -3.80 -2.85 11.20
N ILE A 89 -3.86 -2.17 12.35
CA ILE A 89 -2.90 -1.11 12.69
C ILE A 89 -1.48 -1.70 12.88
N ALA A 90 -1.35 -2.83 13.56
CA ALA A 90 -0.06 -3.49 13.74
C ALA A 90 0.54 -3.95 12.40
N LEU A 91 -0.26 -4.54 11.52
CA LEU A 91 0.19 -4.96 10.20
C LEU A 91 0.45 -3.75 9.28
N GLY A 92 -0.41 -2.74 9.30
CA GLY A 92 -0.31 -1.52 8.49
C GLY A 92 0.92 -0.68 8.81
N THR A 93 1.38 -0.69 10.06
CA THR A 93 2.64 -0.05 10.47
C THR A 93 3.87 -0.89 10.17
N ALA A 94 3.73 -2.22 10.10
CA ALA A 94 4.84 -3.12 9.76
C ALA A 94 5.09 -3.26 8.24
N LEU A 95 4.04 -3.17 7.40
CA LEU A 95 4.13 -3.31 5.94
C LEU A 95 5.11 -2.34 5.26
N PRO A 96 5.21 -1.05 5.63
CA PRO A 96 6.18 -0.13 5.06
C PRO A 96 7.63 -0.59 5.27
N ASN A 97 7.91 -1.31 6.38
CA ASN A 97 9.25 -1.81 6.66
C ASN A 97 9.72 -2.84 5.61
N LEU A 98 8.79 -3.60 5.03
CA LEU A 98 9.10 -4.59 3.99
C LEU A 98 9.64 -3.94 2.71
N LYS A 99 9.21 -2.71 2.40
CA LYS A 99 9.71 -1.95 1.25
C LYS A 99 11.22 -1.71 1.38
N TYR A 100 11.69 -1.28 2.55
CA TYR A 100 13.12 -1.07 2.78
C TYR A 100 13.93 -2.37 2.66
N PHE A 101 13.39 -3.49 3.15
CA PHE A 101 14.01 -4.80 2.92
C PHE A 101 14.12 -5.11 1.42
N SER A 102 13.06 -4.88 0.63
CA SER A 102 13.10 -5.15 -0.80
C SER A 102 14.12 -4.28 -1.55
N GLU A 103 14.21 -2.99 -1.22
CA GLU A 103 15.18 -2.06 -1.82
C GLU A 103 16.62 -2.45 -1.45
N ALA A 104 16.85 -2.83 -0.20
CA ALA A 104 18.14 -3.32 0.26
C ALA A 104 18.56 -4.60 -0.48
N PHE A 105 17.65 -5.57 -0.65
CA PHE A 105 17.94 -6.80 -1.40
C PHE A 105 18.31 -6.53 -2.87
N VAL A 106 17.65 -5.58 -3.53
CA VAL A 106 17.98 -5.19 -4.92
C VAL A 106 19.38 -4.58 -5.00
N ALA A 107 19.73 -3.68 -4.07
CA ALA A 107 21.05 -3.08 -4.02
C ALA A 107 22.14 -4.14 -3.77
N THR A 108 21.92 -5.01 -2.79
CA THR A 108 22.83 -6.13 -2.47
C THR A 108 23.03 -7.05 -3.67
N ARG A 109 21.96 -7.39 -4.39
CA ARG A 109 22.06 -8.23 -5.59
C ARG A 109 22.98 -7.61 -6.64
N ARG A 110 22.83 -6.30 -6.91
CA ARG A 110 23.71 -5.58 -7.85
C ARG A 110 25.17 -5.61 -7.41
N ILE A 111 25.42 -5.49 -6.10
CA ILE A 111 26.78 -5.57 -5.55
C ILE A 111 27.33 -7.00 -5.70
N SER A 112 26.54 -8.03 -5.41
CA SER A 112 26.96 -9.43 -5.58
C SER A 112 27.28 -9.74 -7.05
N GLU A 113 26.42 -9.29 -7.96
CA GLU A 113 26.64 -9.43 -9.41
C GLU A 113 27.91 -8.69 -9.87
N MET A 114 28.28 -7.58 -9.24
CA MET A 114 29.55 -6.89 -9.51
C MET A 114 30.75 -7.67 -8.97
N ILE A 115 30.67 -8.24 -7.76
CA ILE A 115 31.77 -8.96 -7.11
C ILE A 115 32.07 -10.29 -7.84
N GLU A 116 31.03 -11.01 -8.24
CA GLU A 116 31.17 -12.32 -8.90
C GLU A 116 31.54 -12.20 -10.39
N ARG A 117 31.53 -10.99 -10.96
CA ARG A 117 31.88 -10.76 -12.35
C ARG A 117 33.39 -10.77 -12.53
N VAL A 118 33.91 -11.77 -13.25
CA VAL A 118 35.29 -11.75 -13.75
C VAL A 118 35.39 -10.74 -14.92
N PRO A 119 36.24 -9.71 -14.82
CA PRO A 119 36.44 -8.74 -15.89
C PRO A 119 37.18 -9.38 -17.08
N ASN A 120 36.92 -8.90 -18.29
CA ASN A 120 37.62 -9.39 -19.49
C ASN A 120 39.13 -9.06 -19.50
N ILE A 121 39.54 -8.07 -18.71
CA ILE A 121 40.93 -7.73 -18.46
C ILE A 121 41.14 -7.95 -16.97
N ASP A 122 41.78 -9.06 -16.63
CA ASP A 122 42.15 -9.37 -15.26
C ASP A 122 43.47 -8.67 -14.94
N CYS A 123 43.44 -7.74 -13.98
CA CYS A 123 44.62 -7.01 -13.54
C CYS A 123 45.50 -7.83 -12.59
N ASP A 124 44.96 -8.89 -11.98
CA ASP A 124 45.69 -9.82 -11.13
C ASP A 124 46.33 -10.97 -11.93
N ASP A 125 46.03 -11.06 -13.23
CA ASP A 125 46.63 -12.06 -14.11
C ASP A 125 48.05 -11.64 -14.54
N ASN A 126 49.05 -12.27 -13.92
CA ASN A 126 50.46 -12.03 -14.23
C ASN A 126 50.96 -12.79 -15.49
N ARG A 127 50.06 -13.26 -16.36
CA ARG A 127 50.42 -14.00 -17.59
C ARG A 127 50.74 -13.10 -18.79
N GLY A 128 50.66 -11.78 -18.63
CA GLY A 128 50.97 -10.83 -19.69
C GLY A 128 52.44 -10.85 -20.11
N GLU A 129 52.72 -10.60 -21.39
CA GLU A 129 54.07 -10.36 -21.88
C GLU A 129 54.56 -8.97 -21.46
N VAL A 130 55.67 -8.92 -20.72
CA VAL A 130 56.34 -7.66 -20.38
C VAL A 130 57.33 -7.31 -21.49
N MET A 131 57.01 -6.31 -22.30
CA MET A 131 57.89 -5.84 -23.37
C MET A 131 58.96 -4.89 -22.80
N GLU A 132 60.23 -5.19 -23.06
CA GLU A 132 61.40 -4.43 -22.56
C GLU A 132 61.52 -3.02 -23.19
N LYS A 133 60.99 -2.84 -24.41
CA LYS A 133 60.93 -1.55 -25.11
C LYS A 133 59.70 -1.48 -26.03
N VAL A 134 58.80 -0.56 -25.73
CA VAL A 134 57.63 -0.25 -26.57
C VAL A 134 57.88 1.04 -27.31
N TYR A 135 57.99 0.97 -28.64
CA TYR A 135 57.90 2.13 -29.52
C TYR A 135 56.54 2.09 -30.22
N GLY A 136 55.70 3.09 -29.97
CA GLY A 136 54.40 3.20 -30.63
C GLY A 136 54.59 3.51 -32.12
N GLU A 137 54.25 2.58 -33.01
CA GLU A 137 54.24 2.81 -34.47
C GLU A 137 53.24 3.91 -34.89
N LYS A 138 52.19 4.11 -34.09
CA LYS A 138 51.23 5.21 -34.25
C LYS A 138 51.57 6.29 -33.22
N GLY A 139 51.94 7.47 -33.70
CA GLY A 139 52.16 8.65 -32.86
C GLY A 139 50.99 8.91 -31.90
N SER A 140 51.27 9.64 -30.82
CA SER A 140 50.32 9.95 -29.76
C SER A 140 49.00 10.50 -30.32
N GLY A 141 47.87 9.91 -29.91
CA GLY A 141 46.53 10.34 -30.29
C GLY A 141 45.65 10.49 -29.07
N LEU A 142 44.82 11.54 -29.06
CA LEU A 142 43.89 11.80 -27.97
C LEU A 142 42.54 11.13 -28.28
N TYR A 143 41.99 10.43 -27.30
CA TYR A 143 40.72 9.72 -27.43
C TYR A 143 39.78 10.11 -26.28
N TYR A 144 38.57 10.54 -26.63
CA TYR A 144 37.49 10.72 -25.67
C TYR A 144 36.71 9.40 -25.56
N VAL A 145 36.52 8.93 -24.34
CA VAL A 145 35.77 7.71 -24.04
C VAL A 145 34.53 8.12 -23.26
N ASP A 146 33.37 7.85 -23.83
CA ASP A 146 32.10 8.10 -23.17
C ASP A 146 31.71 6.93 -22.25
N SER A 147 30.80 7.18 -21.30
CA SER A 147 30.30 6.19 -20.33
C SER A 147 29.58 5.01 -21.00
N GLU A 148 29.14 5.17 -22.25
CA GLU A 148 28.55 4.10 -23.08
C GLU A 148 29.59 3.32 -23.91
N GLY A 149 30.89 3.58 -23.73
CA GLY A 149 31.98 2.88 -24.42
C GLY A 149 32.29 3.41 -25.83
N GLY A 150 31.68 4.51 -26.24
CA GLY A 150 32.03 5.21 -27.48
C GLY A 150 33.44 5.81 -27.40
N ARG A 151 34.29 5.53 -28.40
CA ARG A 151 35.67 6.05 -28.49
C ARG A 151 35.76 7.03 -29.66
N LEU A 152 35.86 8.32 -29.36
CA LEU A 152 36.05 9.36 -30.38
C LEU A 152 37.52 9.77 -30.42
N LYS A 153 38.15 9.69 -31.59
CA LYS A 153 39.50 10.21 -31.80
C LYS A 153 39.41 11.68 -32.19
N GLY A 154 40.17 12.52 -31.51
CA GLY A 154 40.16 13.96 -31.74
C GLY A 154 41.51 14.56 -31.39
N MET A 155 41.67 15.84 -31.70
CA MET A 155 42.94 16.53 -31.49
C MET A 155 42.89 17.50 -30.31
N CYS A 156 41.69 17.86 -29.87
CA CYS A 156 41.41 18.60 -28.66
C CYS A 156 40.06 18.14 -28.11
N PHE A 157 39.98 17.89 -26.80
CA PHE A 157 38.73 17.66 -26.10
C PHE A 157 38.67 18.57 -24.88
N SER A 158 37.49 19.12 -24.62
CA SER A 158 37.19 19.81 -23.38
C SER A 158 35.99 19.13 -22.73
N VAL A 159 36.14 18.73 -21.47
CA VAL A 159 35.18 17.89 -20.75
C VAL A 159 34.90 18.53 -19.39
N GLY A 160 33.66 18.39 -18.89
CA GLY A 160 33.20 18.98 -17.62
C GLY A 160 32.26 20.17 -17.79
N SER A 161 31.80 20.74 -16.67
CA SER A 161 30.77 21.80 -16.62
C SER A 161 31.19 23.13 -17.27
N GLY A 162 32.48 23.49 -17.16
CA GLY A 162 33.07 24.69 -17.79
C GLY A 162 33.60 24.47 -19.21
N SER A 163 33.37 23.29 -19.81
CA SER A 163 33.98 22.88 -21.08
C SER A 163 33.57 23.77 -22.26
N THR A 164 32.35 24.31 -22.27
CA THR A 164 31.87 25.20 -23.35
C THR A 164 32.67 26.50 -23.42
N TYR A 165 33.04 27.06 -22.26
CA TYR A 165 33.86 28.27 -22.19
C TYR A 165 35.32 27.99 -22.56
N ALA A 166 35.87 26.86 -22.10
CA ALA A 166 37.21 26.42 -22.50
C ALA A 166 37.29 26.17 -24.01
N TYR A 167 36.27 25.54 -24.60
CA TYR A 167 36.22 25.25 -26.03
C TYR A 167 36.21 26.52 -26.86
N GLY A 168 35.43 27.54 -26.50
CA GLY A 168 35.40 28.81 -27.25
C GLY A 168 36.74 29.56 -27.28
N ILE A 169 37.52 29.47 -26.19
CA ILE A 169 38.86 30.09 -26.12
C ILE A 169 39.87 29.24 -26.88
N LEU A 170 39.83 27.93 -26.71
CA LEU A 170 40.70 26.99 -27.44
C LEU A 170 40.45 27.11 -28.95
N ASP A 171 39.21 27.10 -29.41
CA ASP A 171 38.86 27.22 -30.84
C ASP A 171 39.35 28.53 -31.46
N SER A 172 39.30 29.63 -30.69
CA SER A 172 39.78 30.94 -31.16
C SER A 172 41.31 31.08 -31.21
N GLY A 173 42.05 30.31 -30.42
CA GLY A 173 43.50 30.46 -30.24
C GLY A 173 44.35 29.29 -30.71
N TYR A 174 43.74 28.16 -31.06
CA TYR A 174 44.46 26.93 -31.38
C TYR A 174 45.11 26.98 -32.76
N ARG A 175 46.42 26.67 -32.80
CA ARG A 175 47.21 26.54 -34.03
C ARG A 175 48.14 25.33 -33.94
N TRP A 176 48.34 24.66 -35.07
CA TRP A 176 49.16 23.44 -35.20
C TRP A 176 50.66 23.67 -34.92
N ASP A 177 51.14 24.87 -35.20
CA ASP A 177 52.55 25.28 -35.19
C ASP A 177 52.86 26.25 -34.03
N MET A 178 52.16 26.10 -32.91
CA MET A 178 52.31 26.94 -31.74
C MET A 178 53.50 26.50 -30.85
N PRO A 179 54.37 27.42 -30.39
CA PRO A 179 55.41 27.11 -29.41
C PRO A 179 54.81 26.75 -28.04
N VAL A 180 55.53 25.95 -27.27
CA VAL A 180 55.03 25.36 -26.00
C VAL A 180 54.61 26.43 -25.01
N GLU A 181 55.32 27.56 -24.96
CA GLU A 181 55.02 28.70 -24.10
C GLU A 181 53.67 29.35 -24.43
N GLU A 182 53.40 29.56 -25.71
CA GLU A 182 52.14 30.15 -26.19
C GLU A 182 50.95 29.19 -25.98
N ALA A 183 51.19 27.89 -26.14
CA ALA A 183 50.20 26.85 -25.83
C ALA A 183 49.88 26.81 -24.33
N GLY A 184 50.89 26.97 -23.48
CA GLY A 184 50.73 27.08 -22.04
C GLY A 184 49.88 28.29 -21.62
N GLU A 185 50.11 29.46 -22.24
CA GLU A 185 49.31 30.65 -21.97
C GLU A 185 47.85 30.51 -22.42
N LEU A 186 47.63 29.91 -23.61
CA LEU A 186 46.28 29.65 -24.12
C LEU A 186 45.53 28.69 -23.20
N ALA A 187 46.17 27.61 -22.76
CA ALA A 187 45.60 26.65 -21.83
C ALA A 187 45.27 27.30 -20.47
N ARG A 188 46.18 28.11 -19.92
CA ARG A 188 45.96 28.83 -18.66
C ARG A 188 44.78 29.78 -18.74
N ARG A 189 44.62 30.47 -19.88
CA ARG A 189 43.50 31.37 -20.16
C ARG A 189 42.18 30.60 -20.27
N ALA A 190 42.18 29.47 -20.98
CA ALA A 190 41.01 28.62 -21.13
C ALA A 190 40.54 28.07 -19.77
N ILE A 191 41.46 27.58 -18.94
CA ILE A 191 41.17 27.09 -17.58
C ILE A 191 40.61 28.24 -16.74
N TYR A 192 41.29 29.40 -16.69
CA TYR A 192 40.85 30.55 -15.91
C TYR A 192 39.40 30.97 -16.21
N HIS A 193 39.05 31.08 -17.48
CA HIS A 193 37.68 31.46 -17.87
C HIS A 193 36.66 30.35 -17.66
N ALA A 194 37.04 29.09 -17.85
CA ALA A 194 36.18 27.96 -17.53
C ALA A 194 35.84 27.91 -16.04
N THR A 195 36.81 28.12 -15.15
CA THR A 195 36.60 28.10 -13.69
C THR A 195 35.78 29.30 -13.21
N PHE A 196 35.94 30.48 -13.82
CA PHE A 196 35.26 31.71 -13.35
C PHE A 196 33.85 31.88 -13.92
N ARG A 197 33.55 31.31 -15.10
CA ARG A 197 32.24 31.43 -15.76
C ARG A 197 31.38 30.18 -15.68
N ASP A 198 31.91 29.09 -15.13
CA ASP A 198 31.13 27.89 -14.86
C ASP A 198 30.16 28.11 -13.70
N ALA A 199 28.86 28.00 -14.00
CA ALA A 199 27.79 28.18 -13.03
C ALA A 199 27.68 27.02 -12.02
N ALA A 200 28.25 25.83 -12.33
CA ALA A 200 28.11 24.63 -11.52
C ALA A 200 29.19 24.48 -10.43
N SER A 201 30.46 24.80 -10.72
CA SER A 201 31.55 24.65 -9.73
C SER A 201 31.72 25.82 -8.76
N ARG A 202 31.00 26.93 -8.96
CA ARG A 202 30.95 28.12 -8.07
C ARG A 202 32.34 28.59 -7.59
N GLY A 203 33.33 28.55 -8.49
CA GLY A 203 34.57 29.32 -8.45
C GLY A 203 35.29 29.45 -7.10
N VAL A 204 36.04 28.42 -6.71
CA VAL A 204 37.23 28.60 -5.86
C VAL A 204 38.29 27.59 -6.30
N ALA A 205 39.27 28.06 -7.08
CA ALA A 205 40.56 27.41 -7.19
C ALA A 205 41.42 27.98 -6.06
N SER A 206 41.63 27.19 -5.01
CA SER A 206 42.68 27.43 -4.00
C SER A 206 44.04 27.03 -4.55
#